data_AF-A0AA41L650-F1
#
_entry.id   AF-A0AA41L650-F1
#
_cell.length_a   1.000
_cell.length_b   1.000
_cell.length_c   1.000
_cell.angle_alpha   90.00
_cell.angle_beta   90.00
_cell.angle_gamma   90.00
#
_symmetry.space_group_name_H-M   'P 1'
#
loop_
_entity.id
_entity.type
_entity.pdbx_description
1 polymer ?
#
loop_
_entity_poly.entity_id
_entity_poly.type
_entity_poly.pdbx_seq_one_letter_code
_entity_poly.pdbx_strand_id
1 'polypeptide(L)'
;MRALLLSTLILMPVTASAQAGGGIGYPTVAAALEALKSKQGARVSTRDGWTIVDDRPANAIWSFTPAGHPAHPAVVRRGIVEQGGGIHVAMTALCQADKVACDKLIEEFKELNAGMAQALQSKPAPAQATAEQAQAVERQSMIYFAAVDGRRYEAAYQLQSEMLKKQMPFEGWRKLSEDFNTRAGEVRRRTITKISWYKDPPQAAPGTYAAVDFSAQFANMNTHCGYLVWMRQDDGYFVLVREEQNSIDQATEQKLKPEELARLRAQFRCKD
;
A
#
# COMPACT_ATOMS: atom_id res chain seq x y z
N MET A 1 -8.68 -66.65 -51.85
CA MET A 1 -8.54 -65.24 -51.42
C MET A 1 -7.77 -65.23 -50.11
N ARG A 2 -6.50 -64.78 -50.13
CA ARG A 2 -5.65 -64.63 -48.94
C ARG A 2 -5.75 -63.17 -48.47
N ALA A 3 -6.21 -62.96 -47.24
CA ALA A 3 -6.23 -61.65 -46.61
C ALA A 3 -4.87 -61.39 -45.94
N LEU A 4 -4.19 -60.31 -46.33
CA LEU A 4 -3.01 -59.79 -45.65
C LEU A 4 -3.45 -58.86 -44.51
N LEU A 5 -3.04 -59.18 -43.28
CA LEU A 5 -3.14 -58.32 -42.10
C LEU A 5 -1.88 -57.46 -42.00
N LEU A 6 -2.01 -56.15 -42.25
CA LEU A 6 -0.96 -55.16 -41.92
C LEU A 6 -1.01 -54.88 -40.41
N SER A 7 0.07 -55.20 -39.70
CA SER A 7 0.27 -54.81 -38.29
C SER A 7 0.95 -53.44 -38.25
N THR A 8 0.23 -52.43 -37.77
CA THR A 8 0.72 -51.08 -37.51
C THR A 8 1.46 -51.04 -36.17
N LEU A 9 2.78 -50.84 -36.21
CA LEU A 9 3.56 -50.49 -35.02
C LEU A 9 3.34 -49.00 -34.71
N ILE A 10 2.55 -48.69 -33.68
CA ILE A 10 2.40 -47.33 -33.16
C ILE A 10 3.59 -47.04 -32.26
N LEU A 11 4.52 -46.21 -32.74
CA LEU A 11 5.61 -45.66 -31.94
C LEU A 11 5.00 -44.62 -30.97
N MET A 12 4.83 -44.96 -29.70
CA MET A 12 4.43 -43.98 -28.70
C MET A 12 5.59 -43.01 -28.44
N PRO A 13 5.39 -41.69 -28.58
CA PRO A 13 6.39 -40.72 -28.16
C PRO A 13 6.52 -40.79 -26.64
N VAL A 14 7.72 -41.13 -26.16
CA VAL A 14 8.10 -40.96 -24.76
C VAL A 14 8.09 -39.45 -24.50
N THR A 15 7.01 -38.96 -23.92
CA THR A 15 6.98 -37.61 -23.35
C THR A 15 7.88 -37.64 -22.13
N ALA A 16 9.08 -37.07 -22.29
CA ALA A 16 9.95 -36.77 -21.17
C ALA A 16 9.20 -35.83 -20.24
N SER A 17 8.64 -36.38 -19.16
CA SER A 17 8.10 -35.61 -18.06
C SER A 17 9.27 -34.84 -17.47
N ALA A 18 9.30 -33.52 -17.72
CA ALA A 18 10.24 -32.61 -17.07
C ALA A 18 10.06 -32.78 -15.56
N GLN A 19 11.06 -33.37 -14.90
CA GLN A 19 11.08 -33.47 -13.45
C GLN A 19 11.03 -32.06 -12.87
N ALA A 20 9.98 -31.80 -12.08
CA ALA A 20 9.89 -30.63 -11.22
C ALA A 20 10.94 -30.78 -10.10
N GLY A 21 12.20 -30.46 -10.40
CA GLY A 21 13.25 -30.28 -9.41
C GLY A 21 13.03 -28.96 -8.66
N GLY A 22 13.17 -28.98 -7.33
CA GLY A 22 12.96 -27.84 -6.43
C GLY A 22 13.90 -26.65 -6.65
N GLY A 23 13.70 -25.94 -7.76
CA GLY A 23 14.39 -24.70 -8.14
C GLY A 23 13.38 -23.65 -8.64
N ILE A 24 13.89 -22.60 -9.31
CA ILE A 24 13.08 -21.45 -9.76
C ILE A 24 12.09 -21.74 -10.92
N GLY A 25 11.93 -23.00 -11.33
CA GLY A 25 11.11 -23.39 -12.49
C GLY A 25 11.80 -23.28 -13.85
N TYR A 26 13.10 -22.98 -13.89
CA TYR A 26 13.91 -22.89 -15.11
C TYR A 26 15.25 -23.60 -14.95
N PRO A 27 15.80 -24.18 -16.04
CA PRO A 27 17.04 -24.96 -15.97
C PRO A 27 18.30 -24.08 -15.86
N THR A 28 18.27 -22.85 -16.36
CA THR A 28 19.42 -21.91 -16.32
C THR A 28 18.93 -20.48 -16.08
N VAL A 29 19.84 -19.61 -15.61
CA VAL A 29 19.56 -18.18 -15.41
C VAL A 29 19.21 -17.51 -16.75
N ALA A 30 19.92 -17.88 -17.82
CA ALA A 30 19.63 -17.38 -19.17
C ALA A 30 18.24 -17.82 -19.67
N ALA A 31 17.86 -19.08 -19.47
CA ALA A 31 16.53 -19.57 -19.84
C ALA A 31 15.42 -18.85 -19.08
N ALA A 32 15.61 -18.57 -17.79
CA ALA A 32 14.68 -17.78 -17.00
C ALA A 32 14.52 -16.35 -17.56
N LEU A 33 15.63 -15.68 -17.86
CA LEU A 33 15.61 -14.30 -18.37
C LEU A 33 14.90 -14.20 -19.73
N GLU A 34 15.24 -15.08 -20.68
CA GLU A 34 14.64 -15.07 -22.01
C GLU A 34 13.14 -15.38 -21.96
N ALA A 35 12.72 -16.37 -21.15
CA ALA A 35 11.30 -16.67 -20.97
C ALA A 35 10.53 -15.48 -20.37
N LEU A 36 11.11 -14.79 -19.38
CA LEU A 36 10.46 -13.67 -18.71
C LEU A 36 10.39 -12.39 -19.57
N LYS A 37 11.36 -12.15 -20.45
CA LYS A 37 11.33 -11.04 -21.42
C LYS A 37 10.14 -11.14 -22.37
N SER A 38 9.77 -12.35 -22.77
CA SER A 38 8.63 -12.60 -23.68
C SER A 38 7.30 -12.82 -22.94
N LYS A 39 7.30 -12.81 -21.61
CA LYS A 39 6.10 -13.09 -20.82
C LYS A 39 5.13 -11.92 -20.82
N GLN A 40 3.88 -12.16 -21.23
CA GLN A 40 2.83 -11.16 -21.18
C GLN A 40 2.57 -10.70 -19.73
N GLY A 41 2.49 -9.38 -19.53
CA GLY A 41 2.26 -8.78 -18.22
C GLY A 41 3.53 -8.55 -17.38
N ALA A 42 4.65 -9.16 -17.76
CA ALA A 42 5.95 -8.92 -17.16
C ALA A 42 6.55 -7.59 -17.66
N ARG A 43 7.24 -6.85 -16.79
CA ARG A 43 7.95 -5.61 -17.12
C ARG A 43 9.41 -5.74 -16.76
N VAL A 44 10.28 -5.57 -17.75
CA VAL A 44 11.73 -5.60 -17.57
C VAL A 44 12.24 -4.18 -17.32
N SER A 45 13.13 -4.02 -16.36
CA SER A 45 13.81 -2.77 -16.06
C SER A 45 15.24 -3.03 -15.60
N THR A 46 16.11 -2.03 -15.70
CA THR A 46 17.48 -2.11 -15.18
C THR A 46 17.66 -1.09 -14.08
N ARG A 47 18.23 -1.49 -12.94
CA ARG A 47 18.56 -0.59 -11.82
C ARG A 47 19.92 -0.98 -11.26
N ASP A 48 20.86 -0.03 -11.22
CA ASP A 48 22.22 -0.25 -10.72
C ASP A 48 22.90 -1.49 -11.34
N GLY A 49 22.67 -1.71 -12.63
CA GLY A 49 23.18 -2.86 -13.39
C GLY A 49 22.37 -4.16 -13.23
N TRP A 50 21.49 -4.27 -12.22
CA TRP A 50 20.59 -5.42 -12.06
C TRP A 50 19.48 -5.38 -13.09
N THR A 51 19.23 -6.50 -13.74
CA THR A 51 17.99 -6.66 -14.52
C THR A 51 16.89 -7.13 -13.57
N ILE A 52 15.83 -6.32 -13.47
CA ILE A 52 14.66 -6.58 -12.62
C ILE A 52 13.46 -6.85 -13.51
N VAL A 53 12.79 -7.98 -13.29
CA VAL A 53 11.53 -8.31 -13.96
C VAL A 53 10.40 -8.29 -12.94
N ASP A 54 9.45 -7.38 -13.11
CA ASP A 54 8.18 -7.33 -12.38
C ASP A 54 7.15 -8.20 -13.11
N ASP A 55 6.93 -9.42 -12.60
CA ASP A 55 6.00 -10.42 -13.11
C ASP A 55 4.66 -10.31 -12.38
N ARG A 56 3.91 -9.25 -12.73
CA ARG A 56 2.62 -8.90 -12.12
C ARG A 56 1.60 -10.04 -12.11
N PRO A 57 1.41 -10.82 -13.19
CA PRO A 57 0.46 -11.95 -13.16
C PRO A 57 0.77 -13.00 -12.09
N ALA A 58 2.03 -13.13 -11.70
CA ALA A 58 2.47 -14.09 -10.67
C ALA A 58 2.76 -13.42 -9.31
N ASN A 59 2.48 -12.13 -9.15
CA ASN A 59 2.88 -11.32 -7.99
C ASN A 59 4.34 -11.56 -7.56
N ALA A 60 5.25 -11.59 -8.53
CA ALA A 60 6.65 -11.94 -8.32
C ALA A 60 7.62 -10.91 -8.92
N ILE A 61 8.73 -10.69 -8.22
CA ILE A 61 9.85 -9.88 -8.67
C ILE A 61 11.04 -10.80 -8.87
N TRP A 62 11.66 -10.70 -10.05
CA TRP A 62 12.88 -11.42 -10.40
C TRP A 62 14.05 -10.44 -10.46
N SER A 63 15.17 -10.80 -9.86
CA SER A 63 16.38 -9.97 -9.81
C SER A 63 17.56 -10.76 -10.33
N PHE A 64 18.10 -10.33 -11.47
CA PHE A 64 19.22 -10.96 -12.17
C PHE A 64 20.50 -10.17 -11.91
N THR A 65 21.55 -10.87 -11.46
CA THR A 65 22.85 -10.27 -11.13
C THR A 65 23.53 -9.65 -12.37
N PRO A 66 24.11 -8.45 -12.29
CA PRO A 66 24.96 -7.90 -13.35
C PRO A 66 26.20 -8.76 -13.60
N ALA A 67 26.82 -8.63 -14.79
CA ALA A 67 27.99 -9.41 -15.18
C ALA A 67 29.20 -9.27 -14.21
N GLY A 68 29.35 -8.13 -13.56
CA GLY A 68 30.42 -7.87 -12.59
C GLY A 68 30.12 -8.34 -11.15
N HIS A 69 28.94 -8.92 -10.89
CA HIS A 69 28.59 -9.40 -9.56
C HIS A 69 29.32 -10.72 -9.25
N PRO A 70 29.85 -10.94 -8.02
CA PRO A 70 30.54 -12.19 -7.68
C PRO A 70 29.70 -13.46 -7.87
N ALA A 71 28.39 -13.35 -7.73
CA ALA A 71 27.45 -14.45 -7.93
C ALA A 71 26.93 -14.58 -9.37
N HIS A 72 27.50 -13.86 -10.35
CA HIS A 72 27.03 -13.92 -11.73
C HIS A 72 27.43 -15.26 -12.41
N PRO A 73 26.53 -15.91 -13.16
CA PRO A 73 25.12 -15.57 -13.32
C PRO A 73 24.24 -16.16 -12.21
N ALA A 74 23.36 -15.33 -11.65
CA ALA A 74 22.33 -15.74 -10.72
C ALA A 74 21.02 -14.95 -10.92
N VAL A 75 19.92 -15.55 -10.45
CA VAL A 75 18.62 -14.93 -10.34
C VAL A 75 17.95 -15.29 -9.02
N VAL A 76 17.34 -14.29 -8.40
CA VAL A 76 16.49 -14.46 -7.21
C VAL A 76 15.05 -14.11 -7.58
N ARG A 77 14.13 -15.02 -7.30
CA ARG A 77 12.68 -14.83 -7.42
C ARG A 77 12.10 -14.55 -6.04
N ARG A 78 11.32 -13.47 -5.93
CA ARG A 78 10.60 -13.10 -4.70
C ARG A 78 9.12 -12.99 -5.02
N GLY A 79 8.28 -13.76 -4.34
CA GLY A 79 6.83 -13.70 -4.44
C GLY A 79 6.21 -13.17 -3.16
N ILE A 80 5.17 -12.34 -3.29
CA ILE A 80 4.35 -11.93 -2.15
C ILE A 80 3.29 -13.03 -1.94
N VAL A 81 3.31 -13.69 -0.79
CA VAL A 81 2.37 -14.78 -0.46
C VAL A 81 1.64 -14.47 0.85
N GLU A 82 0.37 -14.81 0.92
CA GLU A 82 -0.38 -14.80 2.17
C GLU A 82 -0.21 -16.15 2.86
N GLN A 83 0.26 -16.14 4.11
CA GLN A 83 0.44 -17.34 4.91
C GLN A 83 0.10 -17.02 6.37
N GLY A 84 -0.73 -17.85 7.01
CA GLY A 84 -1.08 -17.68 8.43
C GLY A 84 -1.78 -16.36 8.78
N GLY A 85 -2.47 -15.73 7.82
CA GLY A 85 -3.13 -14.42 8.02
C GLY A 85 -2.18 -13.21 7.89
N GLY A 86 -0.92 -13.41 7.49
CA GLY A 86 0.06 -12.36 7.24
C GLY A 86 0.63 -12.40 5.83
N ILE A 87 1.21 -11.27 5.40
CA ILE A 87 1.95 -11.16 4.13
C ILE A 87 3.40 -11.59 4.36
N HIS A 88 3.88 -12.53 3.54
CA HIS A 88 5.25 -13.04 3.55
C HIS A 88 5.92 -12.86 2.18
N VAL A 89 7.25 -12.75 2.19
CA VAL A 89 8.07 -12.73 0.99
C VAL A 89 8.69 -14.11 0.80
N ALA A 90 8.10 -14.92 -0.08
CA ALA A 90 8.67 -16.20 -0.48
C ALA A 90 9.84 -15.97 -1.43
N MET A 91 10.98 -16.61 -1.17
CA MET A 91 12.18 -16.47 -1.98
C MET A 91 12.67 -17.82 -2.50
N THR A 92 12.98 -17.88 -3.79
CA THR A 92 13.74 -18.97 -4.41
C THR A 92 14.83 -18.39 -5.30
N ALA A 93 15.91 -19.13 -5.51
CA ALA A 93 17.04 -18.63 -6.29
C ALA A 93 17.67 -19.74 -7.15
N LEU A 94 18.29 -19.32 -8.25
CA LEU A 94 19.18 -20.13 -9.07
C LEU A 94 20.48 -19.36 -9.24
N CYS A 95 21.58 -19.95 -8.79
CA CYS A 95 22.91 -19.38 -8.89
C CYS A 95 23.83 -20.41 -9.54
N GLN A 96 24.57 -19.99 -10.57
CA GLN A 96 25.48 -20.85 -11.33
C GLN A 96 26.95 -20.45 -11.12
N ALA A 97 27.22 -19.61 -10.11
CA ALA A 97 28.56 -19.23 -9.67
C ALA A 97 29.08 -20.15 -8.55
N ASP A 98 30.23 -19.83 -8.00
CA ASP A 98 30.80 -20.55 -6.86
C ASP A 98 29.90 -20.45 -5.62
N LYS A 99 29.85 -21.55 -4.84
CA LYS A 99 28.95 -21.68 -3.69
C LYS A 99 29.07 -20.51 -2.71
N VAL A 100 30.29 -20.06 -2.40
CA VAL A 100 30.52 -18.97 -1.45
C VAL A 100 29.88 -17.65 -1.93
N ALA A 101 29.98 -17.35 -3.22
CA ALA A 101 29.36 -16.16 -3.79
C ALA A 101 27.83 -16.29 -3.83
N CYS A 102 27.32 -17.49 -4.14
CA CYS A 102 25.89 -17.77 -4.10
C CYS A 102 25.30 -17.65 -2.69
N ASP A 103 25.97 -18.22 -1.68
CA ASP A 103 25.50 -18.15 -0.28
C ASP A 103 25.44 -16.69 0.19
N LYS A 104 26.45 -15.88 -0.14
CA LYS A 104 26.46 -14.44 0.17
C LYS A 104 25.28 -13.71 -0.47
N LEU A 105 24.99 -13.97 -1.75
CA LEU A 105 23.83 -13.40 -2.44
C LEU A 105 22.52 -13.77 -1.73
N ILE A 106 22.39 -15.00 -1.24
CA ILE A 106 21.18 -15.44 -0.51
C ILE A 106 21.02 -14.67 0.80
N GLU A 107 22.08 -14.46 1.56
CA GLU A 107 22.02 -13.67 2.81
C GLU A 107 21.64 -12.21 2.55
N GLU A 108 22.24 -11.56 1.54
CA GLU A 108 21.89 -10.18 1.15
C GLU A 108 20.40 -10.05 0.80
N PHE A 109 19.85 -11.03 0.06
CA PHE A 109 18.44 -11.03 -0.27
C PHE A 109 17.53 -11.39 0.91
N LYS A 110 17.98 -12.19 1.89
CA LYS A 110 17.23 -12.41 3.13
C LYS A 110 17.06 -11.11 3.91
N GLU A 111 18.13 -10.33 4.04
CA GLU A 111 18.09 -9.01 4.70
C GLU A 111 17.16 -8.04 3.95
N LEU A 112 17.30 -7.95 2.63
CA LEU A 112 16.43 -7.14 1.78
C LEU A 112 14.96 -7.55 1.91
N ASN A 113 14.68 -8.86 1.99
CA ASN A 113 13.33 -9.38 2.15
C ASN A 113 12.75 -9.11 3.53
N ALA A 114 13.56 -9.14 4.59
CA ALA A 114 13.12 -8.75 5.93
C ALA A 114 12.65 -7.29 5.95
N GLY A 115 13.42 -6.38 5.34
CA GLY A 115 13.03 -4.98 5.20
C GLY A 115 11.75 -4.80 4.35
N MET A 116 11.63 -5.56 3.25
CA MET A 116 10.43 -5.53 2.41
C MET A 116 9.20 -6.10 3.15
N ALA A 117 9.35 -7.21 3.87
CA ALA A 117 8.29 -7.80 4.67
C ALA A 117 7.83 -6.84 5.76
N GLN A 118 8.75 -6.17 6.46
CA GLN A 118 8.42 -5.14 7.44
C GLN A 118 7.66 -3.98 6.79
N ALA A 119 8.07 -3.52 5.61
CA ALA A 119 7.37 -2.47 4.88
C ALA A 119 5.97 -2.91 4.41
N LEU A 120 5.80 -4.17 3.99
CA LEU A 120 4.50 -4.73 3.62
C LEU A 120 3.58 -4.91 4.82
N GLN A 121 4.12 -5.39 5.94
CA GLN A 121 3.41 -5.47 7.22
C GLN A 121 3.04 -4.09 7.74
N SER A 122 3.84 -3.06 7.48
CA SER A 122 3.52 -1.67 7.85
C SER A 122 2.41 -1.02 7.00
N LYS A 123 2.02 -1.64 5.88
CA LYS A 123 0.89 -1.21 5.06
C LYS A 123 -0.34 -2.03 5.45
N PRO A 124 -1.41 -1.40 5.95
CA PRO A 124 -2.63 -2.14 6.26
C PRO A 124 -3.20 -2.81 5.01
N ALA A 125 -3.73 -4.02 5.17
CA ALA A 125 -4.45 -4.69 4.09
C ALA A 125 -5.69 -3.86 3.71
N PRO A 126 -5.96 -3.64 2.41
CA PRO A 126 -7.17 -2.93 2.01
C PRO A 126 -8.41 -3.72 2.43
N ALA A 127 -9.29 -3.12 3.22
CA ALA A 127 -10.59 -3.71 3.50
C ALA A 127 -11.55 -3.44 2.33
N GLN A 128 -12.36 -4.44 1.96
CA GLN A 128 -13.53 -4.18 1.12
C GLN A 128 -14.65 -3.63 2.00
N ALA A 129 -15.08 -2.41 1.70
CA ALA A 129 -16.23 -1.79 2.34
C ALA A 129 -17.50 -2.06 1.53
N THR A 130 -18.62 -2.24 2.24
CA THR A 130 -19.94 -2.22 1.59
C THR A 130 -20.35 -0.78 1.25
N ALA A 131 -21.34 -0.62 0.36
CA ALA A 131 -21.88 0.69 0.02
C ALA A 131 -22.46 1.40 1.26
N GLU A 132 -23.10 0.65 2.17
CA GLU A 132 -23.64 1.18 3.41
C GLU A 132 -22.54 1.71 4.33
N GLN A 133 -21.42 0.98 4.44
CA GLN A 133 -20.28 1.40 5.25
C GLN A 133 -19.63 2.67 4.68
N ALA A 134 -19.47 2.75 3.35
CA ALA A 134 -18.97 3.94 2.67
C ALA A 134 -19.84 5.17 2.96
N GLN A 135 -21.16 5.04 2.78
CA GLN A 135 -22.09 6.13 3.06
C GLN A 135 -22.15 6.51 4.54
N ALA A 136 -22.04 5.53 5.45
CA ALA A 136 -22.04 5.80 6.89
C ALA A 136 -20.82 6.64 7.29
N VAL A 137 -19.63 6.28 6.82
CA VAL A 137 -18.39 7.03 7.09
C VAL A 137 -18.42 8.43 6.48
N GLU A 138 -18.94 8.56 5.26
CA GLU A 138 -19.10 9.86 4.61
C GLU A 138 -20.04 10.78 5.41
N ARG A 139 -21.23 10.28 5.76
CA ARG A 139 -22.20 11.03 6.58
C ARG A 139 -21.61 11.41 7.94
N GLN A 140 -20.97 10.46 8.63
CA GLN A 140 -20.37 10.69 9.94
C GLN A 140 -19.29 11.78 9.88
N SER A 141 -18.45 11.75 8.84
CA SER A 141 -17.43 12.77 8.61
C SER A 141 -18.05 14.15 8.40
N MET A 142 -19.09 14.25 7.59
CA MET A 142 -19.78 15.53 7.36
C MET A 142 -20.52 16.04 8.60
N ILE A 143 -21.07 15.15 9.44
CA ILE A 143 -21.65 15.53 10.75
C ILE A 143 -20.57 16.09 11.67
N TYR A 144 -19.42 15.42 11.78
CA TYR A 144 -18.29 15.89 12.58
C TYR A 144 -17.84 17.28 12.13
N PHE A 145 -17.60 17.45 10.84
CA PHE A 145 -17.18 18.74 10.28
C PHE A 145 -18.22 19.84 10.50
N ALA A 146 -19.50 19.58 10.22
CA ALA A 146 -20.56 20.56 10.43
C ALA A 146 -20.70 20.95 11.91
N ALA A 147 -20.44 20.02 12.84
CA ALA A 147 -20.44 20.30 14.27
C ALA A 147 -19.23 21.18 14.67
N VAL A 148 -18.02 20.88 14.21
CA VAL A 148 -16.83 21.71 14.46
C VAL A 148 -17.00 23.10 13.84
N ASP A 149 -17.34 23.18 12.56
CA ASP A 149 -17.51 24.45 11.82
C ASP A 149 -18.64 25.30 12.43
N GLY A 150 -19.72 24.65 12.89
CA GLY A 150 -20.84 25.28 13.58
C GLY A 150 -20.63 25.52 15.08
N ARG A 151 -19.41 25.35 15.60
CA ARG A 151 -19.03 25.52 17.01
C ARG A 151 -19.83 24.66 18.01
N ARG A 152 -20.42 23.55 17.55
CA ARG A 152 -21.11 22.53 18.37
C ARG A 152 -20.08 21.52 18.90
N TYR A 153 -19.14 22.00 19.69
CA TYR A 153 -17.96 21.23 20.10
C TYR A 153 -18.29 19.98 20.91
N GLU A 154 -19.29 20.03 21.79
CA GLU A 154 -19.72 18.84 22.54
C GLU A 154 -20.20 17.74 21.58
N ALA A 155 -21.03 18.07 20.60
CA ALA A 155 -21.54 17.11 19.62
C ALA A 155 -20.40 16.49 18.78
N ALA A 156 -19.43 17.29 18.36
CA ALA A 156 -18.25 16.80 17.65
C ALA A 156 -17.36 15.92 18.54
N TYR A 157 -17.14 16.30 19.80
CA TYR A 157 -16.31 15.56 20.75
C TYR A 157 -16.90 14.19 21.11
N GLN A 158 -18.23 14.06 21.13
CA GLN A 158 -18.89 12.77 21.37
C GLN A 158 -18.60 11.74 20.27
N LEU A 159 -18.24 12.16 19.06
CA LEU A 159 -17.89 11.25 17.98
C LEU A 159 -16.49 10.64 18.12
N GLN A 160 -15.69 11.11 19.09
CA GLN A 160 -14.34 10.62 19.32
C GLN A 160 -14.32 9.36 20.18
N SER A 161 -13.35 8.50 19.91
CA SER A 161 -13.05 7.33 20.74
C SER A 161 -12.55 7.73 22.13
N GLU A 162 -12.77 6.87 23.11
CA GLU A 162 -12.26 7.06 24.48
C GLU A 162 -10.73 7.18 24.53
N MET A 163 -10.02 6.51 23.62
CA MET A 163 -8.57 6.66 23.49
C MET A 163 -8.19 8.10 23.13
N LEU A 164 -8.87 8.69 22.14
CA LEU A 164 -8.58 10.06 21.70
C LEU A 164 -8.97 11.07 22.79
N LYS A 165 -10.10 10.86 23.46
CA LYS A 165 -10.54 11.70 24.60
C LYS A 165 -9.55 11.68 25.77
N LYS A 166 -8.93 10.52 26.05
CA LYS A 166 -7.87 10.39 27.07
C LYS A 166 -6.60 11.15 26.69
N GLN A 167 -6.23 11.16 25.42
CA GLN A 167 -5.06 11.89 24.92
C GLN A 167 -5.29 13.40 24.89
N MET A 168 -6.52 13.82 24.54
CA MET A 168 -6.89 15.22 24.44
C MET A 168 -8.24 15.47 25.13
N PRO A 169 -8.23 15.88 26.41
CA PRO A 169 -9.44 16.20 27.15
C PRO A 169 -10.27 17.31 26.49
N PHE A 170 -11.58 17.29 26.73
CA PHE A 170 -12.56 18.14 26.06
C PHE A 170 -12.16 19.62 26.02
N GLU A 171 -11.75 20.18 27.16
CA GLU A 171 -11.40 21.60 27.27
C GLU A 171 -10.21 21.98 26.38
N GLY A 172 -9.18 21.14 26.35
CA GLY A 172 -8.00 21.35 25.50
C GLY A 172 -8.36 21.24 24.03
N TRP A 173 -9.11 20.20 23.65
CA TRP A 173 -9.57 20.00 22.28
C TRP A 173 -10.47 21.15 21.81
N ARG A 174 -11.49 21.52 22.60
CA ARG A 174 -12.42 22.62 22.33
C ARG A 174 -11.68 23.91 22.08
N LYS A 175 -10.71 24.25 22.94
CA LYS A 175 -9.91 25.47 22.80
C LYS A 175 -9.13 25.48 21.48
N LEU A 176 -8.47 24.37 21.13
CA LEU A 176 -7.73 24.27 19.86
C LEU A 176 -8.66 24.42 18.65
N SER A 177 -9.83 23.78 18.67
CA SER A 177 -10.84 23.89 17.61
C SER A 177 -11.40 25.31 17.49
N GLU A 178 -11.66 25.97 18.62
CA GLU A 178 -12.16 27.35 18.65
C GLU A 178 -11.12 28.36 18.17
N ASP A 179 -9.88 28.21 18.61
CA ASP A 179 -8.76 29.04 18.18
C ASP A 179 -8.55 28.88 16.65
N PHE A 180 -8.66 27.66 16.12
CA PHE A 180 -8.64 27.41 14.67
C PHE A 180 -9.80 28.10 13.96
N ASN A 181 -11.04 27.85 14.36
CA ASN A 181 -12.24 28.39 13.70
C ASN A 181 -12.27 29.93 13.72
N THR A 182 -11.81 30.53 14.82
CA THR A 182 -11.74 31.99 14.94
C THR A 182 -10.72 32.59 13.96
N ARG A 183 -9.57 31.93 13.75
CA ARG A 183 -8.60 32.37 12.74
C ARG A 183 -9.09 32.09 11.32
N ALA A 184 -9.67 30.92 11.07
CA ALA A 184 -10.11 30.46 9.76
C ALA A 184 -11.26 31.28 9.19
N GLY A 185 -12.19 31.72 10.05
CA GLY A 185 -13.45 32.35 9.65
C GLY A 185 -14.48 31.33 9.15
N GLU A 186 -15.49 31.79 8.41
CA GLU A 186 -16.55 30.91 7.90
C GLU A 186 -16.03 29.90 6.89
N VAL A 187 -16.50 28.65 6.98
CA VAL A 187 -16.23 27.64 5.95
C VAL A 187 -16.89 28.03 4.63
N ARG A 188 -16.10 28.03 3.55
CA ARG A 188 -16.56 28.32 2.18
C ARG A 188 -16.82 27.03 1.41
N ARG A 189 -15.96 26.03 1.61
CA ARG A 189 -16.04 24.72 0.95
C ARG A 189 -15.39 23.67 1.83
N ARG A 190 -15.97 22.47 1.86
CA ARG A 190 -15.35 21.28 2.44
C ARG A 190 -15.71 20.07 1.60
N THR A 191 -14.70 19.29 1.24
CA THR A 191 -14.82 18.16 0.32
C THR A 191 -14.08 16.96 0.89
N ILE A 192 -14.71 15.80 0.87
CA ILE A 192 -14.03 14.51 1.06
C ILE A 192 -13.43 14.13 -0.30
N THR A 193 -12.11 14.00 -0.37
CA THR A 193 -11.39 13.74 -1.62
C THR A 193 -11.17 12.25 -1.84
N LYS A 194 -11.06 11.47 -0.77
CA LYS A 194 -10.89 10.01 -0.84
C LYS A 194 -11.30 9.34 0.47
N ILE A 195 -11.88 8.15 0.36
CA ILE A 195 -12.03 7.21 1.48
C ILE A 195 -11.17 5.98 1.18
N SER A 196 -10.23 5.67 2.07
CA SER A 196 -9.38 4.48 2.01
C SER A 196 -9.70 3.55 3.18
N TRP A 197 -9.86 2.27 2.89
CA TRP A 197 -10.32 1.28 3.87
C TRP A 197 -9.20 0.32 4.25
N TYR A 198 -9.10 0.00 5.53
CA TYR A 198 -8.03 -0.81 6.09
C TYR A 198 -8.58 -1.87 7.04
N LYS A 199 -8.04 -3.08 6.94
CA LYS A 199 -8.25 -4.16 7.89
C LYS A 199 -7.00 -4.30 8.77
N ASP A 200 -7.22 -4.29 10.08
CA ASP A 200 -6.21 -4.51 11.12
C ASP A 200 -4.90 -3.72 10.86
N PRO A 201 -4.98 -2.37 10.78
CA PRO A 201 -3.81 -1.56 10.50
C PRO A 201 -2.73 -1.73 11.58
N PRO A 202 -1.45 -1.65 11.19
CA PRO A 202 -0.34 -1.85 12.13
C PRO A 202 -0.39 -0.82 13.25
N GLN A 203 -0.05 -1.25 14.47
CA GLN A 203 -0.02 -0.40 15.68
C GLN A 203 -1.40 0.14 16.12
N ALA A 204 -2.48 -0.30 15.50
CA ALA A 204 -3.84 -0.07 15.97
C ALA A 204 -4.44 -1.35 16.56
N ALA A 205 -5.58 -1.23 17.24
CA ALA A 205 -6.37 -2.40 17.60
C ALA A 205 -6.85 -3.14 16.33
N PRO A 206 -7.06 -4.46 16.40
CA PRO A 206 -7.74 -5.17 15.31
C PRO A 206 -9.13 -4.57 15.05
N GLY A 207 -9.47 -4.37 13.78
CA GLY A 207 -10.74 -3.77 13.37
C GLY A 207 -10.78 -3.36 11.90
N THR A 208 -11.92 -2.81 11.49
CA THR A 208 -12.09 -2.16 10.19
C THR A 208 -11.97 -0.65 10.37
N TYR A 209 -11.11 -0.03 9.57
CA TYR A 209 -10.82 1.39 9.64
C TYR A 209 -11.08 2.05 8.28
N ALA A 210 -11.54 3.31 8.32
CA ALA A 210 -11.67 4.16 7.15
C ALA A 210 -10.89 5.45 7.37
N ALA A 211 -9.91 5.73 6.51
CA ALA A 211 -9.26 7.02 6.42
C ALA A 211 -9.98 7.89 5.38
N VAL A 212 -10.45 9.05 5.82
CA VAL A 212 -11.20 10.02 5.02
C VAL A 212 -10.31 11.22 4.80
N ASP A 213 -9.70 11.29 3.62
CA ASP A 213 -8.93 12.45 3.19
C ASP A 213 -9.89 13.59 2.82
N PHE A 214 -9.58 14.81 3.24
CA PHE A 214 -10.42 15.97 2.96
C PHE A 214 -9.59 17.19 2.56
N SER A 215 -10.26 18.12 1.89
CA SER A 215 -9.81 19.49 1.64
C SER A 215 -10.91 20.47 2.02
N ALA A 216 -10.52 21.66 2.47
CA ALA A 216 -11.44 22.72 2.86
C ALA A 216 -10.85 24.10 2.57
N GLN A 217 -11.76 25.05 2.42
CA GLN A 217 -11.50 26.47 2.24
C GLN A 217 -12.38 27.25 3.22
N PHE A 218 -11.80 28.24 3.88
CA PHE A 218 -12.47 29.16 4.79
C PHE A 218 -12.25 30.61 4.35
N ALA A 219 -12.96 31.54 4.97
CA ALA A 219 -12.88 32.96 4.65
C ALA A 219 -11.45 33.53 4.70
N ASN A 220 -10.62 33.06 5.64
CA ASN A 220 -9.24 33.53 5.84
C ASN A 220 -8.19 32.43 5.62
N MET A 221 -8.57 31.30 5.02
CA MET A 221 -7.70 30.12 4.87
C MET A 221 -8.04 29.35 3.60
N ASN A 222 -7.19 29.47 2.59
CA ASN A 222 -7.41 28.86 1.28
C ASN A 222 -6.97 27.40 1.20
N THR A 223 -6.01 27.01 2.05
CA THR A 223 -5.52 25.64 2.12
C THR A 223 -5.76 25.09 3.52
N HIS A 224 -6.78 24.25 3.66
CA HIS A 224 -6.95 23.35 4.80
C HIS A 224 -7.15 21.93 4.28
N CYS A 225 -6.40 20.98 4.79
CA CYS A 225 -6.51 19.59 4.35
C CYS A 225 -6.04 18.64 5.44
N GLY A 226 -6.34 17.36 5.29
CA GLY A 226 -5.91 16.36 6.24
C GLY A 226 -6.71 15.09 6.08
N TYR A 227 -6.78 14.32 7.15
CA TYR A 227 -7.59 13.12 7.17
C TYR A 227 -8.19 12.83 8.55
N LEU A 228 -9.36 12.21 8.53
CA LEU A 228 -9.99 11.56 9.69
C LEU A 228 -9.78 10.06 9.59
N VAL A 229 -9.58 9.37 10.71
CA VAL A 229 -9.62 7.90 10.76
C VAL A 229 -10.75 7.46 11.65
N TRP A 230 -11.69 6.74 11.05
CA TRP A 230 -12.84 6.14 11.72
C TRP A 230 -12.61 4.66 11.95
N MET A 231 -12.91 4.16 13.14
CA MET A 231 -12.89 2.73 13.48
C MET A 231 -14.29 2.21 13.68
N ARG A 232 -14.64 1.11 12.98
CA ARG A 232 -15.91 0.41 13.18
C ARG A 232 -15.94 -0.23 14.57
N GLN A 233 -17.04 -0.07 15.28
CA GLN A 233 -17.35 -0.68 16.57
C GLN A 233 -18.24 -1.91 16.38
N ASP A 234 -18.40 -2.72 17.44
CA ASP A 234 -19.19 -3.96 17.42
C ASP A 234 -20.68 -3.71 17.14
N ASP A 235 -21.20 -2.56 17.56
CA ASP A 235 -22.56 -2.08 17.29
C ASP A 235 -22.77 -1.59 15.84
N GLY A 236 -21.71 -1.60 15.02
CA GLY A 236 -21.74 -1.16 13.62
C GLY A 236 -21.50 0.33 13.41
N TYR A 237 -21.41 1.14 14.47
CA TYR A 237 -21.08 2.56 14.36
C TYR A 237 -19.59 2.80 14.17
N PHE A 238 -19.23 4.02 13.82
CA PHE A 238 -17.85 4.45 13.60
C PHE A 238 -17.47 5.56 14.57
N VAL A 239 -16.33 5.41 15.24
CA VAL A 239 -15.77 6.42 16.16
C VAL A 239 -14.46 6.98 15.62
N LEU A 240 -14.21 8.26 15.87
CA LEU A 240 -12.99 8.94 15.42
C LEU A 240 -11.83 8.50 16.32
N VAL A 241 -10.83 7.86 15.73
CA VAL A 241 -9.64 7.37 16.44
C VAL A 241 -8.40 8.18 16.14
N ARG A 242 -8.40 8.96 15.06
CA ARG A 242 -7.32 9.87 14.71
C ARG A 242 -7.84 10.99 13.82
N GLU A 243 -7.27 12.16 14.03
CA GLU A 243 -7.44 13.32 13.19
C GLU A 243 -6.07 13.95 12.96
N GLU A 244 -5.81 14.34 11.72
CA GLU A 244 -4.64 15.13 11.35
C GLU A 244 -5.10 16.25 10.43
N GLN A 245 -4.65 17.47 10.71
CA GLN A 245 -5.01 18.66 9.96
C GLN A 245 -3.75 19.46 9.62
N ASN A 246 -3.71 19.99 8.41
CA ASN A 246 -2.69 20.91 7.93
C ASN A 246 -3.38 22.15 7.34
N SER A 247 -2.78 23.32 7.53
CA SER A 247 -3.33 24.59 7.06
C SER A 247 -2.28 25.57 6.60
N ILE A 248 -2.64 26.40 5.62
CA ILE A 248 -1.90 27.60 5.22
C ILE A 248 -2.91 28.75 5.29
N ASP A 249 -2.65 29.72 6.17
CA ASP A 249 -3.47 30.93 6.25
C ASP A 249 -3.29 31.80 4.99
N GLN A 250 -4.29 32.62 4.69
CA GLN A 250 -4.29 33.44 3.48
C GLN A 250 -3.10 34.41 3.40
N ALA A 251 -2.66 34.98 4.52
CA ALA A 251 -1.55 35.93 4.54
C ALA A 251 -0.20 35.24 4.27
N THR A 252 -0.03 34.01 4.74
CA THR A 252 1.12 33.16 4.40
C THR A 252 1.05 32.73 2.93
N GLU A 253 -0.10 32.26 2.46
CA GLU A 253 -0.27 31.81 1.08
C GLU A 253 0.02 32.91 0.05
N GLN A 254 -0.42 34.15 0.31
CA GLN A 254 -0.15 35.32 -0.55
C GLN A 254 1.33 35.68 -0.68
N LYS A 255 2.19 35.23 0.25
CA LYS A 255 3.64 35.47 0.22
C LYS A 255 4.40 34.36 -0.49
N LEU A 256 3.77 33.21 -0.75
CA LEU A 256 4.40 32.07 -1.40
C LEU A 256 4.31 32.21 -2.91
N LYS A 257 5.38 31.84 -3.61
CA LYS A 257 5.32 31.65 -5.06
C LYS A 257 4.48 30.39 -5.39
N PRO A 258 3.87 30.30 -6.58
CA PRO A 258 3.05 29.15 -6.96
C PRO A 258 3.76 27.80 -6.78
N GLU A 259 5.06 27.71 -7.11
CA GLU A 259 5.85 26.49 -6.95
C GLU A 259 6.10 26.11 -5.48
N GLU A 260 6.26 27.11 -4.60
CA GLU A 260 6.48 26.89 -3.17
C GLU A 260 5.18 26.44 -2.50
N LEU A 261 4.06 27.05 -2.89
CA LEU A 261 2.73 26.63 -2.45
C LEU A 261 2.42 25.20 -2.90
N ALA A 262 2.69 24.87 -4.16
CA ALA A 262 2.50 23.51 -4.67
C ALA A 262 3.35 22.49 -3.89
N ARG A 263 4.61 22.81 -3.60
CA ARG A 263 5.49 21.95 -2.79
C ARG A 263 4.96 21.78 -1.37
N LEU A 264 4.49 22.85 -0.73
CA LEU A 264 3.96 22.79 0.62
C LEU A 264 2.67 21.97 0.69
N ARG A 265 1.76 22.16 -0.28
CA ARG A 265 0.54 21.33 -0.43
C ARG A 265 0.89 19.85 -0.61
N ALA A 266 1.91 19.53 -1.42
CA ALA A 266 2.39 18.16 -1.60
C ALA A 266 2.97 17.58 -0.30
N GLN A 267 3.73 18.37 0.47
CA GLN A 267 4.25 17.97 1.79
C GLN A 267 3.12 17.68 2.78
N PHE A 268 2.08 18.51 2.79
CA PHE A 268 0.87 18.31 3.59
C PHE A 268 -0.04 17.20 3.07
N ARG A 269 0.30 16.63 1.91
CA ARG A 269 -0.49 15.61 1.21
C ARG A 269 -1.93 16.08 0.93
N CYS A 270 -2.12 17.38 0.74
CA CYS A 270 -3.40 17.92 0.32
C CYS A 270 -3.73 17.35 -1.06
N LYS A 271 -4.92 16.78 -1.21
CA LYS A 271 -5.45 16.31 -2.47
C LYS A 271 -6.41 17.37 -3.01
N ASP A 272 -6.35 17.61 -4.31
CA ASP A 272 -7.29 18.48 -5.00
C ASP A 272 -8.62 17.76 -5.25
#